data_AF-A0A3E3IA10-F1
#
_entry.id   AF-A0A3E3IA10-F1
#
_cell.length_a   1.000
_cell.length_b   1.000
_cell.length_c   1.000
_cell.angle_alpha   90.00
_cell.angle_beta   90.00
_cell.angle_gamma   90.00
#
_symmetry.space_group_name_H-M   'P 1'
#
loop_
_entity.id
_entity.type
_entity.pdbx_description
1 polymer ?
#
loop_
_entity_poly.entity_id
_entity_poly.type
_entity_poly.pdbx_seq_one_letter_code
_entity_poly.pdbx_strand_id
1 'polypeptide(L)'
;MVNPYAVMYDARMTVRRWQDAEKDGFTTHEAIEVCSDRPCRYSSSGQAVVGAPNPSIQNRHTLFCGIEEDVKEGDEVVVTLRAGKQVTLKLGECHPYTYQWQCEVERDDNA
;
A
#
# COMPACT_ATOMS: atom_id res chain seq x y z
N MET A 1 18.92 -14.40 4.40
CA MET A 1 18.23 -14.43 5.70
C MET A 1 16.75 -14.58 5.43
N VAL A 2 16.04 -15.48 6.11
CA VAL A 2 14.62 -15.75 5.82
C VAL A 2 13.77 -14.70 6.52
N ASN A 3 12.88 -14.01 5.79
CA ASN A 3 11.90 -13.10 6.37
C ASN A 3 10.85 -13.91 7.17
N PRO A 4 10.82 -13.83 8.51
CA PRO A 4 9.89 -14.61 9.32
C PRO A 4 8.43 -14.16 9.15
N TYR A 5 8.19 -12.93 8.69
CA TYR A 5 6.83 -12.41 8.46
C TYR A 5 6.21 -12.89 7.14
N ALA A 6 7.01 -13.47 6.24
CA ALA A 6 6.52 -13.95 4.94
C ALA A 6 5.41 -15.00 5.08
N VAL A 7 5.39 -15.76 6.18
CA VAL A 7 4.32 -16.73 6.48
C VAL A 7 2.96 -16.08 6.76
N MET A 8 2.96 -14.78 7.10
CA MET A 8 1.75 -14.00 7.35
C MET A 8 1.25 -13.25 6.10
N TYR A 9 2.01 -13.28 5.01
CA TYR A 9 1.61 -12.63 3.76
C TYR A 9 0.53 -13.47 3.07
N ASP A 10 -0.69 -12.93 3.05
CA ASP A 10 -1.92 -13.56 2.57
C ASP A 10 -2.50 -12.87 1.33
N ALA A 11 -1.80 -11.87 0.79
CA ALA A 11 -2.18 -11.10 -0.38
C ALA A 11 -0.98 -10.88 -1.33
N ARG A 12 -1.27 -10.36 -2.52
CA ARG A 12 -0.28 -9.96 -3.53
C ARG A 12 -0.43 -8.48 -3.83
N MET A 13 0.69 -7.78 -4.06
CA MET A 13 0.69 -6.36 -4.41
C MET A 13 1.39 -6.10 -5.74
N THR A 14 0.89 -5.11 -6.46
CA THR A 14 1.57 -4.45 -7.57
C THR A 14 1.75 -2.98 -7.20
N VAL A 15 2.98 -2.48 -7.29
CA VAL A 15 3.34 -1.11 -6.95
C VAL A 15 3.50 -0.30 -8.22
N ARG A 16 2.91 0.89 -8.24
CA ARG A 16 2.98 1.85 -9.33
C ARG A 16 3.48 3.19 -8.82
N ARG A 17 4.34 3.83 -9.60
CA ARG A 17 4.94 5.12 -9.26
C ARG A 17 4.67 6.11 -10.36
N TRP A 18 4.11 7.26 -10.00
CA TRP A 18 3.90 8.37 -10.91
C TRP A 18 5.24 9.01 -11.26
N GLN A 19 5.53 9.15 -12.55
CA GLN A 19 6.72 9.82 -13.05
C GLN A 19 6.39 10.71 -14.23
N ASP A 20 7.23 11.71 -14.44
CA ASP A 20 7.17 12.59 -15.59
C ASP A 20 7.73 11.88 -16.81
N ALA A 21 6.93 11.82 -17.87
CA ALA A 21 7.29 11.28 -19.17
C ALA A 21 7.17 12.39 -20.23
N GLU A 22 8.22 12.60 -21.02
CA GLU A 22 8.12 13.46 -22.20
C GLU A 22 7.50 12.70 -23.36
N LYS A 23 6.36 13.19 -23.83
CA LYS A 23 5.66 12.64 -24.98
C LYS A 23 5.32 13.78 -25.92
N ASP A 24 5.82 13.68 -27.15
CA ASP A 24 5.60 14.67 -28.20
C ASP A 24 5.97 16.12 -27.80
N GLY A 25 6.98 16.29 -26.93
CA GLY A 25 7.43 17.60 -26.45
C GLY A 25 6.64 18.18 -25.27
N PHE A 26 5.71 17.41 -24.70
CA PHE A 26 4.97 17.77 -23.49
C PHE A 26 5.32 16.83 -22.32
N THR A 27 5.41 17.38 -21.12
CA THR A 27 5.52 16.60 -19.89
C THR A 27 4.15 16.02 -19.54
N THR A 28 4.08 14.70 -19.46
CA THR A 28 2.90 13.93 -19.04
C THR A 28 3.21 13.19 -17.75
N HIS A 29 2.21 13.00 -16.89
CA HIS A 29 2.37 12.18 -15.69
C HIS A 29 1.81 10.79 -15.98
N GLU A 30 2.67 9.77 -15.94
CA GLU A 30 2.27 8.39 -16.19
C GLU A 30 2.62 7.52 -14.98
N ALA A 31 1.73 6.59 -14.62
CA ALA A 31 1.96 5.61 -13.57
C ALA A 31 2.73 4.43 -14.16
N ILE A 32 3.99 4.26 -13.73
CA ILE A 32 4.81 3.12 -14.15
C ILE A 32 4.72 2.00 -13.13
N GLU A 33 4.70 0.75 -13.58
CA GLU A 33 4.78 -0.41 -12.69
C GLU A 33 6.22 -0.57 -12.19
N VAL A 34 6.40 -0.51 -10.87
CA VAL A 34 7.70 -0.69 -10.20
C VAL A 34 7.94 -2.17 -9.90
N CYS A 35 6.91 -2.86 -9.41
CA CYS A 35 6.93 -4.28 -9.18
C CYS A 35 5.53 -4.87 -9.26
N SER A 36 5.45 -6.16 -9.60
CA SER A 36 4.18 -6.91 -9.73
C SER A 36 4.21 -8.23 -8.98
N ASP A 37 3.00 -8.63 -8.53
CA ASP A 37 2.72 -9.90 -7.87
C ASP A 37 3.63 -10.20 -6.66
N ARG A 38 3.95 -9.17 -5.87
CA ARG A 38 4.83 -9.31 -4.71
C ARG A 38 4.03 -9.72 -3.47
N PRO A 39 4.54 -10.63 -2.62
CA PRO A 39 3.79 -11.07 -1.45
C PRO A 39 3.69 -9.93 -0.43
N CYS A 40 2.49 -9.75 0.13
CA CYS A 40 2.21 -8.71 1.12
C CYS A 40 1.12 -9.17 2.08
N ARG A 41 0.88 -8.35 3.11
CA ARG A 41 -0.29 -8.42 3.96
C ARG A 41 -0.92 -7.04 4.03
N TYR A 42 -2.23 -6.99 3.82
CA TYR A 42 -3.01 -5.78 4.01
C TYR A 42 -3.85 -5.94 5.28
N SER A 43 -3.57 -5.11 6.29
CA SER A 43 -4.34 -5.07 7.52
C SER A 43 -5.27 -3.87 7.53
N SER A 44 -6.54 -4.13 7.79
CA SER A 44 -7.55 -3.11 8.01
C SER A 44 -8.07 -3.24 9.44
N SER A 45 -7.62 -2.38 10.34
CA SER A 45 -8.18 -2.28 11.69
C SER A 45 -9.10 -1.07 11.75
N GLY A 46 -10.41 -1.30 11.82
CA GLY A 46 -11.36 -0.26 12.22
C GLY A 46 -11.33 -0.15 13.74
N GLN A 47 -10.95 1.00 14.28
CA GLN A 47 -11.05 1.25 15.72
C GLN A 47 -12.40 1.93 16.02
N ALA A 48 -13.05 1.48 17.08
CA ALA A 48 -14.36 1.97 17.48
C ALA A 48 -14.35 3.47 17.79
N VAL A 49 -15.50 4.10 17.56
CA VAL A 49 -15.83 5.48 17.89
C VAL A 49 -15.42 5.82 19.33
N VAL A 50 -14.56 6.83 19.51
CA VAL A 50 -14.28 7.42 20.83
C VAL A 50 -14.49 8.93 20.76
N GLY A 51 -15.43 9.44 21.57
CA GLY A 51 -15.58 10.88 21.86
C GLY A 51 -16.98 11.46 21.62
N ALA A 52 -17.58 12.04 22.67
CA ALA A 52 -18.65 13.03 22.57
C ALA A 52 -18.01 14.43 22.60
N PRO A 53 -18.54 15.45 21.89
CA PRO A 53 -19.80 15.49 21.15
C PRO A 53 -19.71 15.08 19.67
N ASN A 54 -18.51 14.86 19.11
CA ASN A 54 -18.37 14.50 17.69
C ASN A 54 -17.49 13.25 17.51
N PRO A 55 -18.10 12.06 17.31
CA PRO A 55 -17.35 10.83 17.11
C PRO A 55 -16.62 10.86 15.76
N SER A 56 -15.30 10.66 15.75
CA SER A 56 -14.55 10.41 14.52
C SER A 56 -14.17 8.93 14.43
N ILE A 57 -14.35 8.35 13.24
CA ILE A 57 -13.87 7.01 12.93
C ILE A 57 -12.40 7.16 12.52
N GLN A 58 -11.48 6.59 13.30
CA GLN A 58 -10.09 6.43 12.88
C GLN A 58 -9.95 5.02 12.28
N ASN A 59 -10.10 4.93 10.96
CA ASN A 59 -9.70 3.73 10.24
C ASN A 59 -8.19 3.79 10.02
N ARG A 60 -7.46 2.82 10.57
CA ARG A 60 -6.04 2.66 10.28
C ARG A 60 -5.86 1.44 9.40
N HIS A 61 -5.33 1.67 8.21
CA HIS A 61 -4.93 0.62 7.30
C HIS A 61 -3.41 0.59 7.19
N THR A 62 -2.84 -0.61 7.17
CA THR A 62 -1.39 -0.79 7.11
C THR A 62 -1.05 -1.87 6.10
N LEU A 63 -0.11 -1.58 5.21
CA LEU A 63 0.49 -2.53 4.28
C LEU A 63 1.81 -3.05 4.86
N PHE A 64 1.97 -4.36 4.80
CA PHE A 64 3.21 -5.06 5.18
C PHE A 64 3.77 -5.76 3.95
N CYS A 65 5.05 -5.54 3.64
CA CYS A 65 5.75 -6.23 2.56
C CYS A 65 7.22 -6.46 2.92
N GLY A 66 7.93 -7.30 2.18
CA GLY A 66 9.34 -7.60 2.43
C GLY A 66 10.21 -6.34 2.38
N ILE A 67 11.26 -6.28 3.21
CA ILE A 67 12.18 -5.13 3.25
C ILE A 67 12.93 -4.93 1.92
N GLU A 68 13.00 -5.97 1.10
CA GLU A 68 13.58 -5.98 -0.24
C GLU A 68 12.71 -5.32 -1.32
N GLU A 69 11.46 -5.00 -1.01
CA GLU A 69 10.53 -4.39 -1.97
C GLU A 69 10.82 -2.90 -2.17
N ASP A 70 10.78 -2.43 -3.43
CA ASP A 70 10.88 -1.00 -3.77
C ASP A 70 9.53 -0.33 -3.60
N VAL A 71 9.25 0.09 -2.36
CA VAL A 71 8.07 0.90 -1.99
C VAL A 71 8.51 2.27 -1.51
N LYS A 72 7.76 3.31 -1.87
CA LYS A 72 7.96 4.68 -1.41
C LYS A 72 6.64 5.34 -1.06
N GLU A 73 6.70 6.29 -0.15
CA GLU A 73 5.57 7.18 0.13
C GLU A 73 5.11 7.86 -1.18
N GLY A 74 3.79 7.91 -1.39
CA GLY A 74 3.16 8.44 -2.60
C GLY A 74 2.95 7.43 -3.73
N ASP A 75 3.53 6.23 -3.65
CA ASP A 75 3.26 5.16 -4.61
C ASP A 75 1.79 4.69 -4.53
N GLU A 76 1.25 4.26 -5.67
CA GLU A 76 -0.03 3.57 -5.74
C GLU A 76 0.21 2.06 -5.62
N VAL A 77 -0.59 1.38 -4.80
CA VAL A 77 -0.50 -0.07 -4.61
C VAL A 77 -1.83 -0.72 -4.91
N VAL A 78 -1.83 -1.65 -5.85
CA VAL A 78 -2.98 -2.52 -6.11
C VAL A 78 -2.77 -3.82 -5.35
N VAL A 79 -3.55 -4.03 -4.29
CA VAL A 79 -3.51 -5.27 -3.49
C VAL A 79 -4.58 -6.24 -3.99
N THR A 80 -4.15 -7.41 -4.44
CA THR A 80 -5.01 -8.56 -4.74
C THR A 80 -5.11 -9.45 -3.52
N LEU A 81 -6.27 -9.44 -2.86
CA LEU A 81 -6.58 -10.28 -1.71
C LEU A 81 -6.74 -11.75 -2.13
N ARG A 82 -6.59 -12.69 -1.19
CA ARG A 82 -6.76 -14.13 -1.45
C ARG A 82 -8.08 -14.52 -2.13
N ALA A 83 -9.15 -13.76 -1.88
CA ALA A 83 -10.46 -13.96 -2.52
C ALA A 83 -10.54 -13.43 -3.97
N GLY A 84 -9.45 -12.90 -4.52
CA GLY A 84 -9.38 -12.29 -5.86
C GLY A 84 -9.83 -10.83 -5.92
N LYS A 85 -10.37 -10.28 -4.83
CA LYS A 85 -10.75 -8.86 -4.75
C LYS A 85 -9.50 -7.98 -4.81
N GLN A 86 -9.52 -6.98 -5.67
CA GLN A 86 -8.50 -5.93 -5.73
C GLN A 86 -8.91 -4.72 -4.90
N VAL A 87 -7.92 -4.09 -4.26
CA VAL A 87 -8.05 -2.84 -3.51
C VAL A 87 -6.92 -1.93 -3.93
N THR A 88 -7.25 -0.72 -4.41
CA THR A 88 -6.27 0.31 -4.71
C THR A 88 -6.00 1.13 -3.46
N LEU A 89 -4.73 1.30 -3.15
CA LEU A 89 -4.23 1.98 -1.97
C LEU A 89 -3.22 3.05 -2.38
N LYS A 90 -3.20 4.16 -1.65
CA LYS A 90 -2.12 5.13 -1.71
C LYS A 90 -1.19 4.91 -0.52
N LEU A 91 0.10 4.75 -0.79
CA LEU A 91 1.13 4.64 0.25
C LEU A 91 1.36 5.98 0.92
N GLY A 92 1.16 6.01 2.23
CA GLY A 92 1.59 7.09 3.12
C GLY A 92 2.97 6.78 3.72
N GLU A 93 3.18 7.17 4.98
CA GLU A 93 4.44 6.99 5.68
C GLU A 93 4.84 5.50 5.75
N CYS A 94 6.08 5.21 5.37
CA CYS A 94 6.67 3.86 5.40
C CYS A 94 7.80 3.77 6.42
N HIS A 95 7.68 2.84 7.36
CA HIS A 95 8.70 2.57 8.36
C HIS A 95 9.41 1.23 8.06
N PRO A 96 10.75 1.24 7.93
CA PRO A 96 11.52 0.01 7.76
C PRO A 96 11.67 -0.70 9.10
N TYR A 97 11.41 -2.01 9.09
CA TYR A 97 11.80 -2.94 10.15
C TYR A 97 12.78 -3.95 9.59
N THR A 98 13.42 -4.73 10.45
CA THR A 98 14.51 -5.65 10.09
C THR A 98 14.20 -6.56 8.88
N TYR A 99 12.94 -6.94 8.68
CA TYR A 99 12.54 -7.86 7.61
C TYR A 99 11.34 -7.40 6.77
N GLN A 100 10.70 -6.28 7.11
CA GLN A 100 9.52 -5.82 6.41
C GLN A 100 9.37 -4.31 6.45
N TRP A 101 8.74 -3.76 5.43
CA TRP A 101 8.12 -2.44 5.49
C TRP A 101 6.80 -2.51 6.23
N GLN A 102 6.49 -1.46 6.98
CA GLN A 102 5.15 -1.19 7.48
C GLN A 102 4.78 0.20 7.00
N CYS A 103 3.82 0.27 6.08
CA CYS A 103 3.39 1.53 5.50
C CYS A 103 1.94 1.82 5.88
N GLU A 104 1.69 3.05 6.31
CA GLU A 104 0.33 3.57 6.38
C GLU A 104 -0.24 3.66 4.95
N VAL A 105 -1.52 3.34 4.81
CA VAL A 105 -2.17 3.36 3.50
C VAL A 105 -3.55 3.97 3.59
N GLU A 106 -3.90 4.74 2.58
CA GLU A 106 -5.26 5.25 2.37
C GLU A 106 -5.92 4.45 1.26
N ARG A 107 -7.20 4.12 1.41
CA ARG A 107 -7.95 3.46 0.34
C ARG A 107 -8.42 4.52 -0.63
N ASP A 108 -8.19 4.29 -1.92
CA ASP A 108 -8.83 5.07 -2.95
C ASP A 108 -10.23 4.51 -3.23
N ASP A 109 -11.10 4.57 -2.21
CA ASP A 109 -12.50 4.15 -2.30
C ASP A 109 -13.41 5.34 -2.70
N ASN A 110 -12.84 6.43 -3.25
CA ASN A 110 -13.62 7.57 -3.77
C ASN A 110 -14.09 7.30 -5.22
N ALA A 111 -15.17 6.54 -5.34
CA ALA A 111 -16.05 6.54 -6.52
C ALA A 111 -17.50 6.80 -6.10
#